data_AF-A0A514WTY4-F1
#
_entry.id   AF-A0A514WTY4-F1
#
_cell.length_a   1.000
_cell.length_b   1.000
_cell.length_c   1.000
_cell.angle_alpha   90.00
_cell.angle_beta   90.00
_cell.angle_gamma   90.00
#
_symmetry.space_group_name_H-M   'P 1'
#
loop_
_entity.id
_entity.type
_entity.pdbx_description
1 polymer ?
#
loop_
_entity_poly.entity_id
_entity_poly.type
_entity_poly.pdbx_seq_one_letter_code
_entity_poly.pdbx_strand_id
1 'polypeptide(L)'
;MKLLLYVLLTFAPIASMACPLGAKDDHLTIQRVMINFGKYVGQADHIALLGAKYPNETVTDADIQDAITKIGLAMSCAQAVVDNPTGDMLPGKAMFLEGDELKEYVEDFVYFMAEFKDQLAHYQASFQAMLATKAADRKWDPLYEESEKLNDFIDHAHRKTSVNANTKLMSAQVAAFDVQTGSLKQNMKAAEKNLKAIAASINDSSKNEANAALAYDAALYFRATYDQVPENISDLPSSQQAAAMQGYQAEIRKVVEACVNLQKALLAGDTATATQLLKDLSHLKDTGHDEYNH
;
A
#
# COMPACT_ATOMS: atom_id res chain seq x y z
N MET A 1 -33.84 -16.35 45.26
CA MET A 1 -34.38 -16.10 43.91
C MET A 1 -33.54 -14.97 43.30
N LYS A 2 -32.53 -15.28 42.48
CA LYS A 2 -31.67 -14.27 41.85
C LYS A 2 -32.41 -13.70 40.65
N LEU A 3 -32.83 -12.44 40.73
CA LEU A 3 -33.45 -11.71 39.64
C LEU A 3 -32.37 -11.50 38.56
N LEU A 4 -32.42 -12.25 37.47
CA LEU A 4 -31.66 -11.95 36.26
C LEU A 4 -32.25 -10.65 35.68
N LEU A 5 -31.64 -9.52 35.99
CA LEU A 5 -31.94 -8.25 35.33
C LEU A 5 -31.33 -8.32 33.93
N TYR A 6 -32.12 -8.75 32.95
CA TYR A 6 -31.77 -8.59 31.53
C TYR A 6 -31.77 -7.09 31.23
N VAL A 7 -30.60 -6.47 31.29
CA VAL A 7 -30.39 -5.13 30.73
C VAL A 7 -30.50 -5.29 29.22
N LEU A 8 -31.69 -5.03 28.69
CA LEU A 8 -31.89 -4.74 27.27
C LEU A 8 -31.09 -3.48 26.98
N LEU A 9 -29.83 -3.63 26.56
CA LEU A 9 -29.09 -2.55 25.93
C LEU A 9 -29.83 -2.21 24.64
N THR A 10 -30.69 -1.20 24.70
CA THR A 10 -31.23 -0.55 23.53
C THR A 10 -30.08 0.17 22.86
N PHE A 11 -29.44 -0.48 21.88
CA PHE A 11 -28.55 0.20 20.96
C PHE A 11 -29.37 1.26 20.25
N ALA A 12 -29.14 2.53 20.59
CA ALA A 12 -29.70 3.61 19.79
C ALA A 12 -29.28 3.36 18.33
N PRO A 13 -30.20 3.42 17.36
CA PRO A 13 -29.82 3.26 15.96
C PRO A 13 -28.77 4.32 15.67
N ILE A 14 -27.55 3.88 15.34
CA ILE A 14 -26.48 4.77 14.91
C ILE A 14 -27.04 5.45 13.67
N ALA A 15 -27.38 6.74 13.79
CA ALA A 15 -27.77 7.53 12.65
C ALA A 15 -26.69 7.33 11.60
N SER A 16 -27.08 6.91 10.39
CA SER A 16 -26.17 6.70 9.27
C SER A 16 -25.31 7.95 9.11
N MET A 17 -24.08 7.88 9.59
CA MET A 17 -23.11 8.94 9.38
C MET A 17 -22.62 8.78 7.95
N ALA A 18 -22.69 9.84 7.15
CA ALA A 18 -22.06 9.82 5.84
C ALA A 18 -20.55 10.06 6.01
N CYS A 19 -19.74 9.50 5.11
CA CYS A 19 -18.31 9.84 5.05
C CYS A 19 -18.15 11.34 4.79
N PRO A 20 -17.43 12.10 5.65
CA PRO A 20 -17.35 13.54 5.50
C PRO A 20 -16.61 13.98 4.23
N LEU A 21 -17.19 14.92 3.50
CA LEU A 21 -16.54 15.61 2.38
C LEU A 21 -15.61 16.72 2.89
N GLY A 22 -14.60 17.06 2.09
CA GLY A 22 -13.82 18.27 2.31
C GLY A 22 -14.59 19.53 1.92
N ALA A 23 -14.15 20.69 2.42
CA ALA A 23 -14.79 21.97 2.16
C ALA A 23 -14.83 22.37 0.67
N LYS A 24 -14.01 21.74 -0.17
CA LYS A 24 -13.91 22.01 -1.61
C LYS A 24 -14.36 20.83 -2.47
N ASP A 25 -14.82 19.75 -1.85
CA ASP A 25 -15.20 18.55 -2.58
C ASP A 25 -16.72 18.57 -2.78
N ASP A 26 -17.17 18.33 -4.00
CA ASP A 26 -18.58 18.22 -4.37
C ASP A 26 -19.09 16.76 -4.36
N HIS A 27 -18.18 15.79 -4.29
CA HIS A 27 -18.48 14.37 -4.14
C HIS A 27 -17.34 13.65 -3.38
N LEU A 28 -17.58 12.39 -3.01
CA LEU A 28 -16.61 11.57 -2.28
C LEU A 28 -15.64 10.92 -3.28
N THR A 29 -14.34 10.98 -2.97
CA THR A 29 -13.26 10.34 -3.73
C THR A 29 -12.47 9.39 -2.83
N ILE A 30 -11.73 8.45 -3.41
CA ILE A 30 -10.86 7.55 -2.67
C ILE A 30 -9.79 8.34 -1.91
N GLN A 31 -9.27 9.43 -2.48
CA GLN A 31 -8.30 10.28 -1.81
C GLN A 31 -8.89 10.88 -0.54
N ARG A 32 -10.14 11.37 -0.58
CA ARG A 32 -10.84 11.88 0.61
C ARG A 32 -11.05 10.77 1.64
N VAL A 33 -11.46 9.58 1.22
CA VAL A 33 -11.63 8.41 2.10
C VAL A 33 -10.33 8.09 2.84
N MET A 34 -9.20 7.98 2.13
CA MET A 34 -7.91 7.66 2.72
C MET A 34 -7.42 8.76 3.67
N ILE A 35 -7.63 10.04 3.33
CA ILE A 35 -7.35 11.17 4.24
C ILE A 35 -8.18 11.06 5.52
N ASN A 36 -9.46 10.74 5.40
CA ASN A 36 -10.35 10.58 6.54
C ASN A 36 -9.93 9.39 7.42
N PHE A 37 -9.48 8.27 6.84
CA PHE A 37 -8.91 7.16 7.62
C PHE A 37 -7.72 7.61 8.44
N GLY A 38 -6.69 8.21 7.83
CA GLY A 38 -5.51 8.67 8.55
C GLY A 38 -5.86 9.68 9.66
N LYS A 39 -6.80 10.59 9.39
CA LYS A 39 -7.26 11.58 10.38
C LYS A 39 -8.01 10.94 11.56
N TYR A 40 -8.97 10.07 11.27
CA TYR A 40 -9.91 9.57 12.27
C TYR A 40 -9.36 8.39 13.06
N VAL A 41 -8.71 7.44 12.38
CA VAL A 41 -8.06 6.29 13.01
C VAL A 41 -6.82 6.76 13.78
N GLY A 42 -6.01 7.65 13.20
CA GLY A 42 -4.81 8.16 13.87
C GLY A 42 -5.10 8.91 15.18
N GLN A 43 -6.27 9.55 15.31
CA GLN A 43 -6.68 10.15 16.58
C GLN A 43 -7.01 9.09 17.65
N ALA A 44 -7.69 8.01 17.26
CA ALA A 44 -7.96 6.90 18.16
C ALA A 44 -6.66 6.21 18.59
N ASP A 45 -5.75 5.96 17.65
CA ASP A 45 -4.43 5.37 17.92
C ASP A 45 -3.60 6.23 18.87
N HIS A 46 -3.63 7.56 18.68
CA HIS A 46 -2.99 8.48 19.60
C HIS A 46 -3.51 8.33 21.03
N ILE A 47 -4.83 8.19 21.21
CA ILE A 47 -5.44 8.01 22.53
C ILE A 47 -5.06 6.67 23.15
N ALA A 48 -5.09 5.58 22.37
CA ALA A 48 -4.67 4.26 22.83
C ALA A 48 -3.18 4.27 23.27
N LEU A 49 -2.33 4.91 22.48
CA LEU A 49 -0.90 5.10 22.76
C LEU A 49 -0.66 5.93 24.02
N LEU A 50 -1.33 7.08 24.17
CA LEU A 50 -1.20 7.93 25.36
C LEU A 50 -1.52 7.14 26.63
N GLY A 51 -2.66 6.45 26.64
CA GLY A 51 -3.06 5.67 27.79
C GLY A 51 -2.10 4.51 28.13
N ALA A 52 -1.53 3.85 27.12
CA ALA A 52 -0.67 2.68 27.34
C ALA A 52 0.79 3.04 27.63
N LYS A 53 1.36 4.04 26.93
CA LYS A 53 2.80 4.35 26.97
C LYS A 53 3.14 5.62 27.74
N TYR A 54 2.16 6.49 27.98
CA TYR A 54 2.35 7.78 28.63
C TYR A 54 1.40 7.94 29.82
N PRO A 55 1.54 7.12 30.89
CA PRO A 55 0.58 7.06 32.00
C PRO A 55 0.45 8.34 32.83
N ASN A 56 1.35 9.32 32.62
CA ASN A 56 1.26 10.65 33.23
C ASN A 56 0.37 11.62 32.44
N GLU A 57 0.05 11.30 31.19
CA GLU A 57 -0.89 12.05 30.37
C GLU A 57 -2.32 11.62 30.72
N THR A 58 -3.20 12.60 30.96
CA THR A 58 -4.58 12.31 31.34
C THR A 58 -5.43 12.14 30.09
N VAL A 59 -5.89 10.91 29.84
CA VAL A 59 -6.94 10.64 28.85
C VAL A 59 -8.30 10.72 29.52
N THR A 60 -9.17 11.61 29.04
CA THR A 60 -10.49 11.85 29.60
C THR A 60 -11.57 10.99 28.94
N ASP A 61 -12.74 10.90 29.57
CA ASP A 61 -13.93 10.27 28.98
C ASP A 61 -14.36 10.96 27.67
N ALA A 62 -14.12 12.27 27.56
CA ALA A 62 -14.42 13.03 26.35
C ALA A 62 -13.49 12.63 25.20
N ASP A 63 -12.21 12.37 25.47
CA ASP A 63 -11.26 11.89 24.46
C ASP A 63 -11.68 10.51 23.95
N ILE A 64 -12.00 9.59 24.86
CA ILE A 64 -12.51 8.24 24.51
C ILE A 64 -13.79 8.35 23.66
N GLN A 65 -14.72 9.24 24.03
CA GLN A 65 -15.97 9.43 23.28
C GLN A 65 -15.73 10.03 21.89
N ASP A 66 -14.76 10.94 21.75
CA ASP A 66 -14.37 11.47 20.44
C ASP A 66 -13.73 10.38 19.58
N ALA A 67 -12.84 9.54 20.14
CA ALA A 67 -12.28 8.38 19.44
C ALA A 67 -13.36 7.43 18.91
N ILE A 68 -14.35 7.07 19.75
CA ILE A 68 -15.50 6.25 19.34
C ILE A 68 -16.22 6.89 18.15
N THR A 69 -16.44 8.20 18.21
CA THR A 69 -17.11 8.95 17.14
C THR A 69 -16.29 8.96 15.86
N LYS A 70 -14.97 9.21 15.95
CA LYS A 70 -14.05 9.20 14.82
C LYS A 70 -13.97 7.84 14.15
N ILE A 71 -13.85 6.76 14.91
CA ILE A 71 -13.85 5.40 14.37
C ILE A 71 -15.17 5.14 13.61
N GLY A 72 -16.31 5.58 14.16
CA GLY A 72 -17.60 5.49 13.46
C GLY A 72 -17.64 6.25 12.12
N LEU A 73 -16.99 7.42 12.03
CA LEU A 73 -16.82 8.14 10.77
C LEU A 73 -15.92 7.38 9.79
N ALA A 74 -14.83 6.78 10.26
CA ALA A 74 -13.97 5.92 9.43
C ALA A 74 -14.76 4.71 8.91
N MET A 75 -15.51 4.01 9.75
CA MET A 75 -16.38 2.90 9.32
C MET A 75 -17.37 3.32 8.22
N SER A 76 -17.93 4.54 8.35
CA SER A 76 -18.85 5.10 7.36
C SER A 76 -18.16 5.38 6.02
N CYS A 77 -16.89 5.80 6.03
CA CYS A 77 -16.08 5.94 4.83
C CYS A 77 -15.76 4.59 4.18
N ALA A 78 -15.46 3.56 4.97
CA ALA A 78 -15.28 2.21 4.44
C ALA A 78 -16.57 1.66 3.82
N GLN A 79 -17.71 1.87 4.50
CA GLN A 79 -19.03 1.46 3.98
C GLN A 79 -19.37 2.18 2.66
N ALA A 80 -19.08 3.47 2.53
CA ALA A 80 -19.35 4.21 1.30
C ALA A 80 -18.61 3.63 0.09
N VAL A 81 -17.38 3.11 0.28
CA VAL A 81 -16.64 2.41 -0.76
C VAL A 81 -17.28 1.07 -1.09
N VAL A 82 -17.67 0.29 -0.07
CA VAL A 82 -18.33 -1.01 -0.26
C VAL A 82 -19.66 -0.88 -1.00
N ASP A 83 -20.45 0.15 -0.68
CA ASP A 83 -21.75 0.39 -1.30
C ASP A 83 -21.65 0.88 -2.75
N ASN A 84 -20.59 1.61 -3.09
CA ASN A 84 -20.40 2.17 -4.43
C ASN A 84 -18.92 2.21 -4.87
N PRO A 85 -18.32 1.07 -5.24
CA PRO A 85 -16.92 0.97 -5.63
C PRO A 85 -16.73 1.35 -7.11
N THR A 86 -17.08 2.58 -7.48
CA THR A 86 -17.04 3.03 -8.88
C THR A 86 -16.23 4.32 -9.05
N GLY A 87 -15.68 4.53 -10.25
CA GLY A 87 -15.03 5.78 -10.64
C GLY A 87 -13.98 6.25 -9.64
N ASP A 88 -14.19 7.45 -9.10
CA ASP A 88 -13.28 8.14 -8.19
C ASP A 88 -13.14 7.46 -6.81
N MET A 89 -13.95 6.45 -6.50
CA MET A 89 -13.87 5.67 -5.26
C MET A 89 -12.92 4.47 -5.34
N LEU A 90 -12.32 4.22 -6.50
CA LEU A 90 -11.33 3.18 -6.68
C LEU A 90 -9.91 3.72 -6.53
N PRO A 91 -8.96 2.94 -5.99
CA PRO A 91 -7.56 3.34 -5.96
C PRO A 91 -7.08 3.63 -7.38
N GLY A 92 -6.16 4.60 -7.52
CA GLY A 92 -5.68 5.06 -8.82
C GLY A 92 -5.10 3.95 -9.72
N LYS A 93 -4.77 2.77 -9.17
CA LYS A 93 -4.37 1.62 -9.98
C LYS A 93 -5.49 1.06 -10.87
N ALA A 94 -6.76 1.14 -10.43
CA ALA A 94 -7.91 0.63 -11.16
C ALA A 94 -8.06 1.25 -12.56
N MET A 95 -7.65 2.51 -12.74
CA MET A 95 -7.74 3.20 -14.04
C MET A 95 -6.90 2.56 -15.15
N PHE A 96 -5.98 1.63 -14.80
CA PHE A 96 -5.10 0.95 -15.74
C PHE A 96 -5.50 -0.51 -15.99
N LEU A 97 -6.60 -0.97 -15.40
CA LEU A 97 -7.07 -2.35 -15.52
C LEU A 97 -8.35 -2.35 -16.36
N GLU A 98 -8.56 -3.42 -17.13
CA GLU A 98 -9.76 -3.59 -17.95
C GLU A 98 -10.32 -5.02 -17.81
N GLY A 99 -11.57 -5.20 -18.23
CA GLY A 99 -12.22 -6.52 -18.27
C GLY A 99 -12.21 -7.26 -16.93
N ASP A 100 -11.82 -8.53 -16.97
CA ASP A 100 -11.79 -9.42 -15.79
C ASP A 100 -10.73 -8.99 -14.75
N GLU A 101 -9.65 -8.33 -15.17
CA GLU A 101 -8.60 -7.88 -14.25
C GLU A 101 -9.10 -6.70 -13.39
N LEU A 102 -9.78 -5.74 -14.01
CA LEU A 102 -10.43 -4.65 -13.26
C LEU A 102 -11.46 -5.19 -12.29
N LYS A 103 -12.29 -6.14 -12.76
CA LYS A 103 -13.33 -6.75 -11.94
C LYS A 103 -12.74 -7.42 -10.69
N GLU A 104 -11.73 -8.27 -10.84
CA GLU A 104 -11.09 -8.95 -9.71
C GLU A 104 -10.41 -7.96 -8.76
N TYR A 105 -9.75 -6.93 -9.30
CA TYR A 105 -9.14 -5.88 -8.49
C TYR A 105 -10.19 -5.13 -7.64
N VAL A 106 -11.33 -4.79 -8.24
CA VAL A 106 -12.43 -4.13 -7.52
C VAL A 106 -13.03 -5.06 -6.47
N GLU A 107 -13.22 -6.34 -6.77
CA GLU A 107 -13.71 -7.34 -5.81
C GLU A 107 -12.76 -7.49 -4.61
N ASP A 108 -11.45 -7.63 -4.85
CA ASP A 108 -10.43 -7.70 -3.79
C ASP A 108 -10.39 -6.42 -2.95
N PHE A 109 -10.51 -5.26 -3.60
CA PHE A 109 -10.52 -3.97 -2.90
C PHE A 109 -11.77 -3.80 -2.04
N VAL A 110 -12.95 -4.14 -2.56
CA VAL A 110 -14.22 -4.11 -1.80
C VAL A 110 -14.18 -5.07 -0.63
N TYR A 111 -13.65 -6.28 -0.83
CA TYR A 111 -13.45 -7.27 0.23
C TYR A 111 -12.57 -6.71 1.35
N PHE A 112 -11.42 -6.12 1.00
CA PHE A 112 -10.54 -5.46 1.97
C PHE A 112 -11.27 -4.34 2.74
N MET A 113 -12.02 -3.48 2.05
CA MET A 113 -12.74 -2.37 2.69
C MET A 113 -13.84 -2.86 3.64
N ALA A 114 -14.49 -3.99 3.32
CA ALA A 114 -15.45 -4.62 4.20
C ALA A 114 -14.78 -5.19 5.46
N GLU A 115 -13.69 -5.94 5.31
CA GLU A 115 -12.92 -6.45 6.45
C GLU A 115 -12.35 -5.32 7.31
N PHE A 116 -11.82 -4.26 6.68
CA PHE A 116 -11.31 -3.09 7.39
C PHE A 116 -12.38 -2.44 8.26
N LYS A 117 -13.60 -2.31 7.74
CA LYS A 117 -14.75 -1.81 8.49
C LYS A 117 -15.06 -2.68 9.71
N ASP A 118 -14.97 -4.00 9.57
CA ASP A 118 -15.21 -4.93 10.68
C ASP A 118 -14.11 -4.83 11.74
N GLN A 119 -12.84 -4.68 11.34
CA GLN A 119 -11.73 -4.40 12.27
C GLN A 119 -11.94 -3.06 13.00
N LEU A 120 -12.39 -2.02 12.31
CA LEU A 120 -12.74 -0.74 12.93
C LEU A 120 -13.90 -0.91 13.94
N ALA A 121 -14.90 -1.74 13.64
CA ALA A 121 -15.99 -2.02 14.57
C ALA A 121 -15.50 -2.71 15.86
N HIS A 122 -14.58 -3.68 15.73
CA HIS A 122 -13.94 -4.30 16.89
C HIS A 122 -13.15 -3.28 17.73
N TYR A 123 -12.38 -2.42 17.07
CA TYR A 123 -11.62 -1.39 17.76
C TYR A 123 -12.53 -0.37 18.48
N GLN A 124 -13.62 0.06 17.83
CA GLN A 124 -14.64 0.92 18.44
C GLN A 124 -15.27 0.28 19.68
N ALA A 125 -15.59 -1.02 19.62
CA ALA A 125 -16.16 -1.76 20.73
C ALA A 125 -15.19 -1.82 21.93
N SER A 126 -13.89 -1.93 21.69
CA SER A 126 -12.87 -1.85 22.74
C SER A 126 -12.85 -0.49 23.45
N PHE A 127 -12.97 0.62 22.71
CA PHE A 127 -13.15 1.94 23.32
C PHE A 127 -14.45 2.04 24.12
N GLN A 128 -15.56 1.51 23.62
CA GLN A 128 -16.84 1.52 24.34
C GLN A 128 -16.76 0.73 25.66
N ALA A 129 -16.13 -0.45 25.64
CA ALA A 129 -15.89 -1.25 26.84
C ALA A 129 -15.00 -0.52 27.85
N MET A 130 -13.97 0.19 27.36
CA MET A 130 -13.11 1.01 28.20
C MET A 130 -13.87 2.20 28.82
N LEU A 131 -14.73 2.87 28.05
CA LEU A 131 -15.55 3.98 28.55
C LEU A 131 -16.51 3.53 29.66
N ALA A 132 -17.09 2.34 29.52
CA ALA A 132 -17.96 1.73 30.53
C ALA A 132 -17.22 1.30 31.80
N THR A 133 -15.89 1.23 31.77
CA THR A 133 -15.04 0.93 32.93
C THR A 133 -14.72 2.22 33.68
N LYS A 134 -14.75 2.18 35.02
CA LYS A 134 -14.34 3.33 35.86
C LYS A 134 -12.92 3.74 35.50
N ALA A 135 -12.66 5.05 35.44
CA ALA A 135 -11.36 5.58 35.00
C ALA A 135 -10.16 4.94 35.72
N ALA A 136 -10.25 4.73 37.04
CA ALA A 136 -9.18 4.11 37.84
C ALA A 136 -8.90 2.63 37.52
N ASP A 137 -9.85 1.94 36.88
CA ASP A 137 -9.77 0.50 36.59
C ASP A 137 -9.43 0.20 35.12
N ARG A 138 -9.34 1.22 34.26
CA ARG A 138 -9.08 1.05 32.82
C ARG A 138 -7.72 0.43 32.56
N LYS A 139 -7.67 -0.46 31.57
CA LYS A 139 -6.46 -1.12 31.08
C LYS A 139 -6.21 -0.71 29.65
N TRP A 140 -5.11 0.00 29.42
CA TRP A 140 -4.80 0.59 28.12
C TRP A 140 -4.07 -0.37 27.18
N ASP A 141 -3.28 -1.32 27.70
CA ASP A 141 -2.52 -2.26 26.88
C ASP A 141 -3.40 -3.04 25.89
N PRO A 142 -4.57 -3.61 26.27
CA PRO A 142 -5.42 -4.31 25.31
C PRO A 142 -5.94 -3.40 24.18
N LEU A 143 -6.21 -2.13 24.47
CA LEU A 143 -6.67 -1.18 23.45
C LEU A 143 -5.54 -0.83 22.48
N TYR A 144 -4.33 -0.66 23.00
CA TYR A 144 -3.14 -0.44 22.17
C TYR A 144 -2.82 -1.67 21.30
N GLU A 145 -2.96 -2.88 21.82
CA GLU A 145 -2.82 -4.11 21.02
C GLU A 145 -3.83 -4.19 19.87
N GLU A 146 -5.07 -3.73 20.06
CA GLU A 146 -6.05 -3.64 18.96
C GLU A 146 -5.63 -2.62 17.88
N SER A 147 -5.02 -1.50 18.28
CA SER A 147 -4.42 -0.53 17.33
C SER A 147 -3.31 -1.17 16.49
N GLU A 148 -2.40 -1.92 17.11
CA GLU A 148 -1.32 -2.60 16.41
C GLU A 148 -1.85 -3.67 15.44
N LYS A 149 -2.87 -4.45 15.83
CA LYS A 149 -3.52 -5.42 14.93
C LYS A 149 -4.16 -4.74 13.71
N LEU A 150 -4.79 -3.58 13.92
CA LEU A 150 -5.38 -2.81 12.82
C LEU A 150 -4.29 -2.32 11.85
N ASN A 151 -3.17 -1.83 12.38
CA ASN A 151 -2.01 -1.41 11.58
C ASN A 151 -1.40 -2.60 10.80
N ASP A 152 -1.20 -3.74 11.45
CA ASP A 152 -0.72 -4.97 10.80
C ASP A 152 -1.64 -5.43 9.67
N PHE A 153 -2.96 -5.31 9.85
CA PHE A 153 -3.96 -5.61 8.83
C PHE A 153 -3.85 -4.66 7.62
N ILE A 154 -3.74 -3.35 7.87
CA ILE A 154 -3.53 -2.34 6.81
C ILE A 154 -2.24 -2.64 6.06
N ASP A 155 -1.13 -2.85 6.76
CA ASP A 155 0.17 -3.17 6.19
C ASP A 155 0.15 -4.46 5.36
N HIS A 156 -0.54 -5.49 5.84
CA HIS A 156 -0.75 -6.72 5.10
C HIS A 156 -1.48 -6.47 3.78
N ALA A 157 -2.53 -5.64 3.78
CA ALA A 157 -3.27 -5.28 2.58
C ALA A 157 -2.42 -4.46 1.59
N HIS A 158 -1.59 -3.52 2.06
CA HIS A 158 -0.63 -2.81 1.21
C HIS A 158 0.39 -3.75 0.56
N ARG A 159 0.90 -4.74 1.32
CA ARG A 159 1.79 -5.78 0.77
C ARG A 159 1.07 -6.66 -0.26
N LYS A 160 -0.15 -7.12 0.05
CA LYS A 160 -0.92 -8.00 -0.84
C LYS A 160 -1.33 -7.30 -2.13
N THR A 161 -1.73 -6.03 -2.08
CA THR A 161 -2.12 -5.27 -3.28
C THR A 161 -0.91 -4.88 -4.15
N SER A 162 0.23 -4.57 -3.53
CA SER A 162 1.48 -4.32 -4.27
C SER A 162 2.04 -5.59 -4.93
N VAL A 163 1.99 -6.74 -4.25
CA VAL A 163 2.43 -8.03 -4.81
C VAL A 163 1.42 -8.57 -5.83
N ASN A 164 0.13 -8.58 -5.51
CA ASN A 164 -1.04 -8.82 -6.37
C ASN A 164 -0.86 -8.28 -7.78
N ALA A 165 -0.83 -6.97 -7.86
CA ALA A 165 -0.98 -6.31 -9.12
C ALA A 165 0.37 -5.99 -9.80
N ASN A 166 1.51 -6.33 -9.18
CA ASN A 166 2.78 -6.45 -9.90
C ASN A 166 2.94 -7.87 -10.43
N THR A 167 2.56 -8.87 -9.65
CA THR A 167 2.61 -10.28 -10.05
C THR A 167 1.61 -10.59 -11.15
N LYS A 168 0.44 -9.94 -11.24
CA LYS A 168 -0.59 -10.27 -12.24
C LYS A 168 -0.37 -9.62 -13.61
N LEU A 169 -0.05 -8.31 -13.63
CA LEU A 169 0.49 -7.61 -14.79
C LEU A 169 1.76 -8.29 -15.32
N MET A 170 2.61 -8.79 -14.42
CA MET A 170 3.73 -9.63 -14.82
C MET A 170 3.26 -11.02 -15.25
N SER A 171 2.34 -11.73 -14.58
CA SER A 171 2.03 -13.13 -14.87
C SER A 171 1.25 -13.33 -16.16
N ALA A 172 0.37 -12.39 -16.54
CA ALA A 172 -0.33 -12.47 -17.83
C ALA A 172 0.63 -12.31 -19.03
N GLN A 173 1.79 -11.69 -18.81
CA GLN A 173 2.83 -11.47 -19.83
C GLN A 173 4.03 -12.44 -19.66
N VAL A 174 4.33 -12.90 -18.43
CA VAL A 174 5.35 -13.89 -18.06
C VAL A 174 4.91 -15.31 -18.41
N ALA A 175 3.60 -15.61 -18.44
CA ALA A 175 3.10 -16.87 -19.01
C ALA A 175 3.48 -17.04 -20.51
N ALA A 176 3.87 -15.95 -21.18
CA ALA A 176 4.42 -15.95 -22.54
C ALA A 176 5.93 -15.63 -22.59
N PHE A 177 6.57 -15.32 -21.46
CA PHE A 177 7.97 -14.90 -21.37
C PHE A 177 8.78 -15.96 -20.60
N ASP A 178 9.28 -16.94 -21.34
CA ASP A 178 10.35 -17.84 -20.91
C ASP A 178 11.66 -17.04 -20.84
N VAL A 179 11.76 -16.10 -19.89
CA VAL A 179 13.05 -15.54 -19.54
C VAL A 179 13.84 -16.71 -18.99
N GLN A 180 14.73 -17.25 -19.81
CA GLN A 180 15.84 -18.04 -19.31
C GLN A 180 16.40 -17.30 -18.10
N THR A 181 16.20 -17.85 -16.90
CA THR A 181 16.69 -17.27 -15.66
C THR A 181 18.21 -17.33 -15.70
N GLY A 182 18.80 -16.32 -16.32
CA GLY A 182 20.24 -16.14 -16.38
C GLY A 182 20.78 -15.85 -14.99
N SER A 183 22.09 -15.96 -14.85
CA SER A 183 22.79 -15.43 -13.68
C SER A 183 22.53 -13.92 -13.53
N LEU A 184 22.77 -13.41 -12.32
CA LEU A 184 22.63 -11.99 -11.97
C LEU A 184 23.27 -11.11 -13.04
N LYS A 185 24.51 -11.42 -13.40
CA LYS A 185 25.29 -10.73 -14.43
C LYS A 185 24.65 -10.79 -15.82
N GLN A 186 24.06 -11.93 -16.21
CA GLN A 186 23.39 -12.08 -17.50
C GLN A 186 22.13 -11.22 -17.57
N ASN A 187 21.30 -11.25 -16.53
CA ASN A 187 20.06 -10.47 -16.46
C ASN A 187 20.37 -8.97 -16.42
N MET A 188 21.29 -8.53 -15.56
CA MET A 188 21.72 -7.12 -15.50
C MET A 188 22.23 -6.61 -16.85
N LYS A 189 23.05 -7.43 -17.55
CA LYS A 189 23.55 -7.09 -18.90
C LYS A 189 22.44 -7.01 -19.94
N ALA A 190 21.45 -7.89 -19.87
CA ALA A 190 20.31 -7.88 -20.78
C ALA A 190 19.43 -6.63 -20.54
N ALA A 191 19.15 -6.30 -19.28
CA ALA A 191 18.47 -5.06 -18.90
C ALA A 191 19.21 -3.82 -19.44
N GLU A 192 20.52 -3.74 -19.21
CA GLU A 192 21.33 -2.62 -19.67
C GLU A 192 21.34 -2.49 -21.20
N LYS A 193 21.37 -3.61 -21.93
CA LYS A 193 21.27 -3.62 -23.40
C LYS A 193 19.95 -2.98 -23.86
N ASN A 194 18.84 -3.31 -23.22
CA ASN A 194 17.54 -2.75 -23.57
C ASN A 194 17.48 -1.26 -23.27
N LEU A 195 17.95 -0.82 -22.09
CA LEU A 195 17.98 0.60 -21.75
C LEU A 195 18.86 1.43 -22.71
N LYS A 196 19.99 0.88 -23.17
CA LYS A 196 20.84 1.51 -24.20
C LYS A 196 20.12 1.63 -25.54
N ALA A 197 19.35 0.63 -25.94
CA ALA A 197 18.57 0.67 -27.18
C ALA A 197 17.45 1.74 -27.11
N ILE A 198 16.79 1.86 -25.95
CA ILE A 198 15.83 2.95 -25.70
C ILE A 198 16.55 4.29 -25.81
N ALA A 199 17.68 4.48 -25.10
CA ALA A 199 18.44 5.73 -25.11
C ALA A 199 18.82 6.20 -26.52
N ALA A 200 19.18 5.26 -27.40
CA ALA A 200 19.55 5.55 -28.79
C ALA A 200 18.38 6.02 -29.67
N SER A 201 17.14 5.75 -29.28
CA SER A 201 15.95 6.00 -30.09
C SER A 201 14.84 6.77 -29.36
N ILE A 202 15.07 7.20 -28.12
CA ILE A 202 14.03 7.82 -27.28
C ILE A 202 13.46 9.12 -27.87
N ASN A 203 14.24 9.83 -28.68
CA ASN A 203 13.81 11.06 -29.36
C ASN A 203 13.03 10.79 -30.66
N ASP A 204 12.90 9.54 -31.10
CA ASP A 204 12.11 9.14 -32.27
C ASP A 204 10.76 8.59 -31.80
N SER A 205 9.71 9.41 -31.88
CA SER A 205 8.37 9.03 -31.43
C SER A 205 7.78 7.85 -32.20
N SER A 206 8.26 7.56 -33.41
CA SER A 206 7.87 6.36 -34.16
C SER A 206 8.38 5.06 -33.54
N LYS A 207 9.32 5.15 -32.58
CA LYS A 207 9.87 4.02 -31.84
C LYS A 207 9.28 3.86 -30.45
N ASN A 208 8.34 4.70 -30.04
CA ASN A 208 7.80 4.69 -28.67
C ASN A 208 7.23 3.32 -28.26
N GLU A 209 6.47 2.64 -29.12
CA GLU A 209 5.92 1.31 -28.81
C GLU A 209 7.02 0.25 -28.66
N ALA A 210 8.01 0.25 -29.55
CA ALA A 210 9.16 -0.66 -29.46
C ALA A 210 10.02 -0.37 -28.20
N ASN A 211 10.20 0.91 -27.86
CA ASN A 211 10.91 1.33 -26.67
C ASN A 211 10.15 0.96 -25.39
N ALA A 212 8.81 1.03 -25.42
CA ALA A 212 7.98 0.59 -24.30
C ALA A 212 8.16 -0.92 -24.04
N ALA A 213 8.20 -1.74 -25.09
CA ALA A 213 8.50 -3.16 -24.97
C ALA A 213 9.90 -3.41 -24.39
N LEU A 214 10.92 -2.67 -24.85
CA LEU A 214 12.28 -2.76 -24.28
C LEU A 214 12.34 -2.35 -22.81
N ALA A 215 11.58 -1.32 -22.41
CA ALA A 215 11.52 -0.86 -21.01
C ALA A 215 10.89 -1.94 -20.12
N TYR A 216 9.85 -2.59 -20.63
CA TYR A 216 9.21 -3.71 -19.96
C TYR A 216 10.15 -4.91 -19.81
N ASP A 217 10.83 -5.32 -20.88
CA ASP A 217 11.82 -6.40 -20.85
C ASP A 217 12.94 -6.11 -19.85
N ALA A 218 13.42 -4.86 -19.80
CA ALA A 218 14.39 -4.44 -18.79
C ALA A 218 13.86 -4.61 -17.37
N ALA A 219 12.60 -4.23 -17.11
CA ALA A 219 11.94 -4.44 -15.82
C ALA A 219 11.89 -5.93 -15.44
N LEU A 220 11.60 -6.82 -16.39
CA LEU A 220 11.61 -8.26 -16.17
C LEU A 220 12.99 -8.80 -15.80
N TYR A 221 14.04 -8.37 -16.52
CA TYR A 221 15.40 -8.76 -16.18
C TYR A 221 15.84 -8.28 -14.80
N PHE A 222 15.53 -7.04 -14.41
CA PHE A 222 15.79 -6.57 -13.04
C PHE A 222 14.96 -7.31 -11.99
N ARG A 223 13.70 -7.65 -12.29
CA ARG A 223 12.89 -8.45 -11.38
C ARG A 223 13.47 -9.85 -11.17
N ALA A 224 13.99 -10.47 -12.22
CA ALA A 224 14.63 -11.79 -12.16
C ALA A 224 15.89 -11.81 -11.27
N THR A 225 16.47 -10.65 -10.95
CA THR A 225 17.61 -10.55 -10.04
C THR A 225 17.23 -10.33 -8.58
N TYR A 226 15.96 -10.05 -8.28
CA TYR A 226 15.50 -9.65 -6.94
C TYR A 226 15.87 -10.63 -5.82
N ASP A 227 15.79 -11.94 -6.08
CA ASP A 227 16.13 -12.98 -5.10
C ASP A 227 17.54 -13.56 -5.29
N GLN A 228 18.32 -13.01 -6.23
CA GLN A 228 19.71 -13.43 -6.46
C GLN A 228 20.62 -12.70 -5.49
N VAL A 229 21.55 -13.42 -4.86
CA VAL A 229 22.51 -12.86 -3.90
C VAL A 229 23.69 -12.26 -4.67
N PRO A 230 23.94 -10.95 -4.61
CA PRO A 230 25.15 -10.34 -5.14
C PRO A 230 26.42 -10.88 -4.47
N GLU A 231 27.54 -10.89 -5.19
CA GLU A 231 28.82 -11.47 -4.73
C GLU A 231 29.31 -10.77 -3.44
N ASN A 232 29.34 -9.43 -3.40
CA ASN A 232 29.69 -8.70 -2.18
C ASN A 232 28.79 -9.02 -0.98
N ILE A 233 27.48 -9.20 -1.17
CA ILE A 233 26.59 -9.55 -0.07
C ILE A 233 26.95 -10.95 0.45
N SER A 234 27.30 -11.88 -0.43
CA SER A 234 27.72 -13.23 -0.03
C SER A 234 29.02 -13.24 0.79
N ASP A 235 29.90 -12.25 0.58
CA ASP A 235 31.17 -12.08 1.30
C ASP A 235 31.02 -11.38 2.66
N LEU A 236 29.87 -10.76 2.95
CA LEU A 236 29.61 -10.14 4.25
C LEU A 236 29.48 -11.19 5.37
N PRO A 237 29.83 -10.84 6.63
CA PRO A 237 29.51 -11.67 7.78
C PRO A 237 28.01 -12.01 7.82
N SER A 238 27.65 -13.24 8.22
CA SER A 238 26.26 -13.71 8.20
C SER A 238 25.28 -12.80 8.96
N SER A 239 25.76 -12.07 9.98
CA SER A 239 24.95 -11.10 10.73
C SER A 239 24.58 -9.83 9.95
N GLN A 240 25.26 -9.54 8.84
CA GLN A 240 25.04 -8.36 7.99
C GLN A 240 24.31 -8.67 6.68
N GLN A 241 24.33 -9.93 6.23
CA GLN A 241 23.77 -10.35 4.93
C GLN A 241 22.28 -10.05 4.78
N ALA A 242 21.47 -10.27 5.83
CA ALA A 242 20.02 -10.05 5.76
C ALA A 242 19.66 -8.57 5.53
N ALA A 243 20.32 -7.66 6.25
CA ALA A 243 20.11 -6.22 6.09
C ALA A 243 20.59 -5.74 4.70
N ALA A 244 21.74 -6.23 4.23
CA ALA A 244 22.25 -5.91 2.91
C ALA A 244 21.33 -6.42 1.79
N MET A 245 20.80 -7.64 1.90
CA MET A 245 19.80 -8.19 0.96
C MET A 245 18.53 -7.34 0.93
N GLN A 246 18.05 -6.86 2.08
CA GLN A 246 16.88 -5.99 2.13
C GLN A 246 17.12 -4.66 1.42
N GLY A 247 18.32 -4.08 1.57
CA GLY A 247 18.75 -2.88 0.84
C GLY A 247 18.79 -3.10 -0.67
N TYR A 248 19.46 -4.18 -1.10
CA TYR A 248 19.51 -4.59 -2.51
C TYR A 248 18.10 -4.75 -3.11
N GLN A 249 17.23 -5.48 -2.43
CA GLN A 249 15.85 -5.70 -2.86
C GLN A 249 15.04 -4.40 -2.95
N ALA A 250 15.31 -3.42 -2.09
CA ALA A 250 14.69 -2.10 -2.17
C ALA A 250 15.14 -1.34 -3.43
N GLU A 251 16.43 -1.36 -3.76
CA GLU A 251 16.94 -0.75 -4.99
C GLU A 251 16.39 -1.42 -6.25
N ILE A 252 16.34 -2.76 -6.29
CA ILE A 252 15.73 -3.48 -7.41
C ILE A 252 14.26 -3.07 -7.61
N ARG A 253 13.48 -2.90 -6.53
CA ARG A 253 12.08 -2.43 -6.64
C ARG A 253 12.00 -1.04 -7.27
N LYS A 254 12.85 -0.10 -6.83
CA LYS A 254 12.90 1.26 -7.41
C LYS A 254 13.23 1.22 -8.91
N VAL A 255 14.21 0.40 -9.31
CA VAL A 255 14.62 0.27 -10.71
C VAL A 255 13.48 -0.32 -11.56
N VAL A 256 12.83 -1.37 -11.08
CA VAL A 256 11.67 -1.98 -11.74
C VAL A 256 10.53 -0.97 -11.90
N GLU A 257 10.21 -0.22 -10.86
CA GLU A 257 9.17 0.82 -10.90
C GLU A 257 9.51 1.92 -11.92
N ALA A 258 10.76 2.39 -11.95
CA ALA A 258 11.22 3.38 -12.91
C ALA A 258 11.13 2.87 -14.37
N CYS A 259 11.46 1.60 -14.64
CA CYS A 259 11.23 0.98 -15.95
C CYS A 259 9.75 0.95 -16.35
N VAL A 260 8.85 0.63 -15.41
CA VAL A 260 7.40 0.63 -15.65
C VAL A 260 6.89 2.05 -15.94
N ASN A 261 7.36 3.05 -15.20
CA ASN A 261 7.00 4.44 -15.47
C ASN A 261 7.53 4.93 -16.82
N LEU A 262 8.75 4.52 -17.19
CA LEU A 262 9.32 4.78 -18.52
C LEU A 262 8.45 4.17 -19.63
N GLN A 263 8.04 2.90 -19.48
CA GLN A 263 7.13 2.23 -20.40
C GLN A 263 5.82 3.02 -20.57
N LYS A 264 5.21 3.47 -19.46
CA LYS A 264 3.97 4.26 -19.50
C LYS A 264 4.14 5.57 -20.27
N ALA A 265 5.21 6.32 -20.00
CA ALA A 265 5.48 7.58 -20.70
C ALA A 265 5.66 7.37 -22.20
N LEU A 266 6.37 6.29 -22.60
CA LEU A 266 6.54 5.92 -24.00
C LEU A 266 5.21 5.55 -24.66
N LEU A 267 4.38 4.71 -24.03
CA LEU A 267 3.05 4.36 -24.55
C LEU A 267 2.11 5.56 -24.66
N ALA A 268 2.24 6.54 -23.77
CA ALA A 268 1.48 7.79 -23.81
C ALA A 268 1.97 8.78 -24.89
N GLY A 269 3.07 8.48 -25.59
CA GLY A 269 3.69 9.41 -26.53
C GLY A 269 4.44 10.57 -25.88
N ASP A 270 4.62 10.56 -24.56
CA ASP A 270 5.28 11.62 -23.80
C ASP A 270 6.81 11.41 -23.78
N THR A 271 7.44 11.75 -24.91
CA THR A 271 8.88 11.64 -25.10
C THR A 271 9.68 12.51 -24.11
N ALA A 272 9.14 13.63 -23.64
CA ALA A 272 9.83 14.50 -22.69
C ALA A 272 9.93 13.82 -21.31
N THR A 273 8.80 13.32 -20.79
CA THR A 273 8.76 12.57 -19.53
C THR A 273 9.57 11.28 -19.64
N ALA A 274 9.46 10.54 -20.75
CA ALA A 274 10.25 9.34 -20.97
C ALA A 274 11.77 9.64 -20.93
N THR A 275 12.21 10.72 -21.56
CA THR A 275 13.62 11.13 -21.56
C THR A 275 14.13 11.45 -20.15
N GLN A 276 13.30 12.11 -19.32
CA GLN A 276 13.66 12.38 -17.94
C GLN A 276 13.75 11.09 -17.12
N LEU A 277 12.74 10.22 -17.21
CA LEU A 277 12.70 8.93 -16.51
C LEU A 277 13.90 8.05 -16.86
N LEU A 278 14.34 8.05 -18.12
CA LEU A 278 15.52 7.28 -18.54
C LEU A 278 16.82 7.81 -17.89
N LYS A 279 16.94 9.13 -17.71
CA LYS A 279 18.09 9.73 -16.99
C LYS A 279 18.06 9.36 -15.52
N ASP A 280 16.90 9.46 -14.88
CA ASP A 280 16.72 9.12 -13.47
C ASP A 280 17.03 7.63 -13.24
N LEU A 281 16.58 6.77 -14.15
CA LEU A 281 16.88 5.33 -14.15
C LEU A 281 18.39 5.05 -14.29
N SER A 282 19.10 5.82 -15.13
CA SER A 282 20.57 5.70 -15.23
C SER A 282 21.23 6.04 -13.89
N HIS A 283 20.83 7.14 -13.26
CA HIS A 283 21.40 7.55 -11.98
C HIS A 283 21.11 6.53 -10.87
N LEU A 284 19.88 6.03 -10.80
CA LEU A 284 19.48 4.99 -9.83
C LEU A 284 20.32 3.72 -10.00
N LYS A 285 20.55 3.30 -11.24
CA LYS A 285 21.37 2.11 -11.55
C LYS A 285 22.82 2.32 -11.15
N ASP A 286 23.38 3.50 -11.39
CA ASP A 286 24.77 3.80 -11.04
C ASP A 286 24.95 3.78 -9.51
N THR A 287 24.05 4.42 -8.75
CA THR A 287 24.05 4.35 -7.28
C THR A 287 23.90 2.92 -6.76
N GLY A 288 22.96 2.14 -7.31
CA GLY A 288 22.79 0.74 -6.92
C GLY A 288 23.99 -0.14 -7.27
N HIS A 289 24.67 0.13 -8.39
CA HIS A 289 25.93 -0.56 -8.72
C HIS A 289 27.05 -0.19 -7.75
N ASP A 290 27.21 1.08 -7.39
CA ASP A 290 28.25 1.50 -6.44
C ASP A 290 28.06 0.86 -5.05
N GLU A 291 26.80 0.65 -4.64
CA GLU A 291 26.48 -0.01 -3.37
C GLU A 291 26.61 -1.54 -3.42
N TYR A 292 26.20 -2.18 -4.53
CA TYR A 292 25.98 -3.63 -4.59
C TYR A 292 26.83 -4.39 -5.64
N ASN A 293 27.73 -3.73 -6.37
CA ASN A 293 28.51 -4.33 -7.47
C ASN A 293 30.03 -4.24 -7.26
N HIS A 294 30.48 -4.54 -6.03
CA HIS A 294 31.90 -4.75 -5.70
C HIS A 294 32.21 -6.22 -5.46
#